data_AF-A0A1V5P2X8-F1
#
_entry.id   AF-A0A1V5P2X8-F1
#
_cell.length_a   1.000
_cell.length_b   1.000
_cell.length_c   1.000
_cell.angle_alpha   90.00
_cell.angle_beta   90.00
_cell.angle_gamma   90.00
#
_symmetry.space_group_name_H-M   'P 1'
#
loop_
_entity.id
_entity.type
_entity.pdbx_description
1 polymer ?
#
loop_
_entity_poly.entity_id
_entity_poly.type
_entity_poly.pdbx_seq_one_letter_code
_entity_poly.pdbx_strand_id
1 'polypeptide(L)'
;MQAAGKKVLLSIGGANAFIDLTTTINRDAFITSMTNLLVTYGFDGIDIDIEHGNAITITGGTVASPTNVSQQHLIYAIQQIMQNYRTIFGKKMLLTMAPETAYVTGGMSAYGGIWGGYLPIINALRDSIDLLHMQLYNSGSMYGIDGVIYTQGNADFIVAMTEAVIQGFQTGGGFFQGLPAYKVAVGLPACGNAAGGGFVNDATVKNAIDYIRGNGPKPGLYTLTNTYPDLRGMMTWSINWDAVSTCESSYNYAINYELIFGTTTTVSELNATDYSMQIFPNPSNGNFFIQSKLTTADLIITDIAGKIIYTEQQYTDLQQVDITEPGIYLIQLRNGSEVLNGKIIITK
;
A
#
# COMPACT_ATOMS: atom_id res chain seq x y z
N MET A 1 6.90 -3.64 -17.89
CA MET A 1 6.12 -3.06 -16.76
C MET A 1 4.82 -2.42 -17.24
N GLN A 2 4.88 -1.32 -18.01
CA GLN A 2 3.67 -0.60 -18.44
C GLN A 2 2.71 -1.42 -19.31
N ALA A 3 3.21 -2.27 -20.21
CA ALA A 3 2.39 -3.20 -20.99
C ALA A 3 1.62 -4.21 -20.12
N ALA A 4 2.09 -4.49 -18.90
CA ALA A 4 1.42 -5.34 -17.91
C ALA A 4 0.54 -4.52 -16.94
N GLY A 5 0.17 -3.28 -17.32
CA GLY A 5 -0.70 -2.40 -16.53
C GLY A 5 -0.04 -1.71 -15.33
N LYS A 6 1.26 -1.96 -15.06
CA LYS A 6 1.98 -1.33 -13.95
C LYS A 6 2.37 0.11 -14.28
N LYS A 7 2.38 0.98 -13.27
CA LYS A 7 2.85 2.37 -13.38
C LYS A 7 4.29 2.47 -12.92
N VAL A 8 5.09 3.24 -13.63
CA VAL A 8 6.50 3.47 -13.30
C VAL A 8 6.71 4.96 -13.14
N LEU A 9 7.05 5.40 -11.93
CA LEU A 9 7.29 6.81 -11.61
C LEU A 9 8.77 7.02 -11.31
N LEU A 10 9.25 8.24 -11.57
CA LEU A 10 10.56 8.69 -11.15
C LEU A 10 10.46 9.31 -9.75
N SER A 11 11.06 8.68 -8.75
CA SER A 11 11.17 9.28 -7.42
C SER A 11 12.29 10.33 -7.38
N ILE A 12 12.00 11.47 -6.77
CA ILE A 12 12.86 12.64 -6.69
C ILE A 12 13.16 12.90 -5.21
N GLY A 13 14.39 12.59 -4.82
CA GLY A 13 14.87 12.82 -3.47
C GLY A 13 15.67 11.63 -2.93
N GLY A 14 15.34 11.20 -1.72
CA GLY A 14 16.11 10.25 -0.91
C GLY A 14 17.26 10.89 -0.14
N ALA A 15 17.81 10.14 0.81
CA ALA A 15 18.74 10.62 1.85
C ALA A 15 19.97 11.41 1.38
N ASN A 16 20.42 11.22 0.12
CA ASN A 16 21.62 11.86 -0.41
C ASN A 16 21.33 12.90 -1.52
N ALA A 17 20.06 13.16 -1.84
CA ALA A 17 19.71 14.09 -2.91
C ALA A 17 19.59 15.52 -2.40
N PHE A 18 20.45 16.39 -2.91
CA PHE A 18 20.40 17.82 -2.63
C PHE A 18 19.74 18.59 -3.78
N ILE A 19 18.58 19.17 -3.51
CA ILE A 19 17.82 19.96 -4.49
C ILE A 19 17.77 21.41 -4.03
N ASP A 20 18.51 22.28 -4.73
CA ASP A 20 18.50 23.72 -4.49
C ASP A 20 17.52 24.41 -5.44
N LEU A 21 16.48 25.02 -4.87
CA LEU A 21 15.47 25.79 -5.59
C LEU A 21 15.43 27.25 -5.11
N THR A 22 16.54 27.80 -4.63
CA THR A 22 16.62 29.20 -4.15
C THR A 22 16.48 30.23 -5.27
N THR A 23 16.82 29.88 -6.52
CA THR A 23 16.77 30.79 -7.68
C THR A 23 15.86 30.27 -8.78
N THR A 24 15.39 31.19 -9.64
CA THR A 24 14.62 30.83 -10.84
C THR A 24 15.45 30.05 -11.86
N ILE A 25 16.76 30.31 -11.95
CA ILE A 25 17.69 29.56 -12.81
C ILE A 25 17.71 28.07 -12.40
N ASN A 26 17.88 27.80 -11.10
CA ASN A 26 17.91 26.42 -10.60
C ASN A 26 16.54 25.74 -10.78
N ARG A 27 15.45 26.47 -10.54
CA ARG A 27 14.08 26.01 -10.78
C ARG A 27 13.86 25.62 -12.24
N ASP A 28 14.27 26.46 -13.19
CA ASP A 28 14.06 26.21 -14.62
C ASP A 28 14.94 25.06 -15.14
N ALA A 29 16.16 24.93 -14.60
CA ALA A 29 17.03 23.79 -14.84
C ALA A 29 16.41 22.48 -14.30
N PHE A 30 15.81 22.51 -13.10
CA PHE A 30 15.09 21.38 -12.52
C PHE A 30 13.87 20.97 -13.37
N ILE A 31 13.04 21.94 -13.81
CA ILE A 31 11.90 21.68 -14.70
C ILE A 31 12.36 20.98 -15.98
N THR A 32 13.43 21.51 -16.60
CA THR A 32 13.96 21.00 -17.86
C THR A 32 14.52 19.58 -17.71
N SER A 33 15.34 19.35 -16.68
CA SER A 33 15.97 18.05 -16.45
C SER A 33 14.94 16.97 -16.13
N MET A 34 13.97 17.26 -15.26
CA MET A 34 12.91 16.32 -14.90
C MET A 34 12.01 16.01 -16.10
N THR A 35 11.61 17.02 -16.88
CA THR A 35 10.85 16.81 -18.12
C THR A 35 11.61 15.90 -19.09
N ASN A 36 12.91 16.13 -19.27
CA ASN A 36 13.74 15.31 -20.16
C ASN A 36 13.85 13.86 -19.67
N LEU A 37 13.97 13.62 -18.37
CA LEU A 37 14.00 12.26 -17.82
C LEU A 37 12.67 11.53 -18.03
N LEU A 38 11.53 12.21 -17.81
CA LEU A 38 10.20 11.66 -18.07
C LEU A 38 10.05 11.25 -19.55
N VAL A 39 10.57 12.06 -20.48
CA VAL A 39 10.55 11.77 -21.91
C VAL A 39 11.49 10.62 -22.28
N THR A 40 12.74 10.69 -21.82
CA THR A 40 13.80 9.73 -22.19
C THR A 40 13.45 8.32 -21.75
N TYR A 41 12.89 8.16 -20.56
CA TYR A 41 12.60 6.85 -19.98
C TYR A 41 11.12 6.46 -20.04
N GLY A 42 10.24 7.36 -20.52
CA GLY A 42 8.82 7.07 -20.67
C GLY A 42 8.07 6.85 -19.34
N PHE A 43 8.48 7.51 -18.26
CA PHE A 43 7.82 7.41 -16.95
C PHE A 43 6.35 7.87 -17.01
N ASP A 44 5.50 7.27 -16.18
CA ASP A 44 4.09 7.67 -16.02
C ASP A 44 3.92 8.94 -15.17
N GLY A 45 4.95 9.32 -14.43
CA GLY A 45 4.93 10.51 -13.58
C GLY A 45 6.11 10.59 -12.61
N ILE A 46 5.95 11.40 -11.57
CA ILE A 46 6.98 11.63 -10.55
C ILE A 46 6.45 11.34 -9.15
N ASP A 47 7.36 10.93 -8.29
CA ASP A 47 7.16 10.82 -6.86
C ASP A 47 8.06 11.84 -6.14
N ILE A 48 7.49 12.64 -5.24
CA ILE A 48 8.25 13.65 -4.47
C ILE A 48 8.63 13.04 -3.13
N ASP A 49 9.90 12.67 -3.00
CA ASP A 49 10.51 12.02 -1.83
C ASP A 49 11.71 12.85 -1.33
N ILE A 50 11.55 14.18 -1.34
CA ILE A 50 12.59 15.10 -0.89
C ILE A 50 12.56 15.11 0.64
N GLU A 51 13.64 14.62 1.26
CA GLU A 51 13.74 14.43 2.71
C GLU A 51 14.51 15.56 3.42
N HIS A 52 15.21 16.41 2.67
CA HIS A 52 15.98 17.52 3.23
C HIS A 52 16.15 18.67 2.23
N GLY A 53 16.56 19.83 2.74
CA GLY A 53 16.80 21.04 1.95
C GLY A 53 15.73 22.11 2.11
N ASN A 54 16.03 23.30 1.59
CA ASN A 54 15.23 24.50 1.85
C ASN A 54 13.83 24.48 1.19
N ALA A 55 13.61 23.61 0.19
CA ALA A 55 12.34 23.56 -0.52
C ALA A 55 11.18 22.96 0.31
N ILE A 56 11.49 22.28 1.41
CA ILE A 56 10.52 21.56 2.24
C ILE A 56 10.53 22.08 3.69
N THR A 57 10.96 23.32 3.92
CA THR A 57 11.00 23.93 5.26
C THR A 57 10.07 25.13 5.36
N ILE A 58 9.46 25.32 6.54
CA ILE A 58 8.69 26.51 6.87
C ILE A 58 9.63 27.58 7.42
N THR A 59 9.75 28.69 6.68
CA THR A 59 10.44 29.91 7.14
C THR A 59 9.45 31.04 7.46
N GLY A 60 8.15 30.80 7.29
CA GLY A 60 7.07 31.77 7.50
C GLY A 60 5.85 31.46 6.63
N GLY A 61 4.83 32.31 6.73
CA GLY A 61 3.56 32.15 6.00
C GLY A 61 2.61 31.16 6.65
N THR A 62 1.63 30.71 5.86
CA THR A 62 0.57 29.79 6.28
C THR A 62 0.56 28.55 5.38
N VAL A 63 -0.24 27.55 5.73
CA VAL A 63 -0.47 26.37 4.87
C VAL A 63 -0.99 26.79 3.48
N ALA A 64 -1.86 27.80 3.44
CA ALA A 64 -2.45 28.30 2.20
C ALA A 64 -1.51 29.26 1.43
N SER A 65 -0.63 29.98 2.13
CA SER A 65 0.20 31.04 1.57
C SER A 65 1.63 30.93 2.12
N PRO A 66 2.46 30.01 1.60
CA PRO A 66 3.85 29.88 2.02
C PRO A 66 4.69 31.09 1.57
N THR A 67 5.64 31.52 2.40
CA THR A 67 6.56 32.63 2.05
C THR A 67 7.96 32.14 1.67
N ASN A 68 8.30 30.89 1.92
CA ASN A 68 9.59 30.33 1.52
C ASN A 68 9.69 30.27 -0.01
N VAL A 69 10.64 31.01 -0.59
CA VAL A 69 10.84 31.10 -2.04
C VAL A 69 11.18 29.74 -2.66
N SER A 70 12.00 28.92 -1.98
CA SER A 70 12.35 27.59 -2.50
C SER A 70 11.15 26.64 -2.53
N GLN A 71 10.28 26.74 -1.53
CA GLN A 71 9.03 25.96 -1.49
C GLN A 71 8.06 26.41 -2.59
N GLN A 72 7.92 27.72 -2.81
CA GLN A 72 7.13 28.28 -3.92
C GLN A 72 7.69 27.84 -5.28
N HIS A 73 9.01 27.82 -5.45
CA HIS A 73 9.66 27.33 -6.65
C HIS A 73 9.43 25.83 -6.88
N LEU A 74 9.45 25.01 -5.83
CA LEU A 74 9.12 23.58 -5.95
C LEU A 74 7.68 23.37 -6.42
N ILE A 75 6.71 24.06 -5.81
CA ILE A 75 5.30 24.02 -6.21
C ILE A 75 5.15 24.40 -7.68
N TYR A 76 5.74 25.53 -8.09
CA TYR A 76 5.71 25.99 -9.47
C TYR A 76 6.36 24.97 -10.42
N ALA A 77 7.52 24.43 -10.05
CA ALA A 77 8.23 23.48 -10.88
C ALA A 77 7.43 22.20 -11.13
N ILE A 78 6.80 21.64 -10.09
CA ILE A 78 5.93 20.46 -10.24
C ILE A 78 4.75 20.77 -11.17
N GLN A 79 4.12 21.95 -11.03
CA GLN A 79 3.04 22.38 -11.92
C GLN A 79 3.51 22.48 -13.39
N GLN A 80 4.69 23.06 -13.63
CA GLN A 80 5.25 23.16 -14.99
C GLN A 80 5.61 21.79 -15.58
N ILE A 81 6.20 20.89 -14.80
CA ILE A 81 6.52 19.53 -15.25
C ILE A 81 5.24 18.78 -15.62
N MET A 82 4.18 18.86 -14.81
CA MET A 82 2.86 18.30 -15.13
C MET A 82 2.28 18.86 -16.43
N GLN A 83 2.39 20.17 -16.63
CA GLN A 83 1.91 20.83 -17.84
C GLN A 83 2.70 20.39 -19.08
N ASN A 84 4.03 20.35 -18.99
CA ASN A 84 4.91 19.85 -20.05
C ASN A 84 4.56 18.42 -20.42
N TYR A 85 4.42 17.54 -19.41
CA TYR A 85 4.04 16.14 -19.61
C TYR A 85 2.71 16.02 -20.36
N ARG A 86 1.69 16.80 -19.96
CA ARG A 86 0.40 16.82 -20.64
C ARG A 86 0.51 17.29 -22.09
N THR A 87 1.31 18.32 -22.36
CA THR A 87 1.54 18.83 -23.72
C THR A 87 2.24 17.79 -24.60
N ILE A 88 3.24 17.09 -24.06
CA ILE A 88 4.06 16.13 -24.81
C ILE A 88 3.30 14.82 -25.07
N PHE A 89 2.62 14.29 -24.05
CA PHE A 89 2.01 12.95 -24.11
C PHE A 89 0.49 12.95 -24.27
N GLY A 90 -0.16 14.11 -24.22
CA GLY A 90 -1.62 14.22 -24.32
C GLY A 90 -2.40 13.58 -23.16
N LYS A 91 -1.74 13.32 -22.02
CA LYS A 91 -2.34 12.65 -20.85
C LYS A 91 -1.89 13.29 -19.53
N LYS A 92 -2.64 13.04 -18.45
CA LYS A 92 -2.26 13.45 -17.09
C LYS A 92 -0.98 12.72 -16.65
N MET A 93 -0.06 13.45 -16.02
CA MET A 93 1.09 12.89 -15.30
C MET A 93 0.65 12.41 -13.92
N LEU A 94 1.13 11.24 -13.49
CA LEU A 94 0.91 10.81 -12.11
C LEU A 94 1.79 11.63 -11.16
N LEU A 95 1.21 12.07 -10.05
CA LEU A 95 1.93 12.78 -8.99
C LEU A 95 1.72 12.07 -7.66
N THR A 96 2.80 11.58 -7.08
CA THR A 96 2.81 11.01 -5.73
C THR A 96 3.79 11.73 -4.82
N MET A 97 3.64 11.55 -3.50
CA MET A 97 4.54 12.15 -2.51
C MET A 97 4.75 11.19 -1.34
N ALA A 98 5.99 11.09 -0.86
CA ALA A 98 6.41 10.26 0.27
C ALA A 98 7.04 11.06 1.42
N PRO A 99 6.41 12.13 1.95
CA PRO A 99 7.02 12.90 3.02
C PRO A 99 7.11 12.09 4.33
N GLU A 100 8.11 12.38 5.13
CA GLU A 100 8.14 11.92 6.52
C GLU A 100 7.07 12.62 7.36
N THR A 101 6.60 11.93 8.39
CA THR A 101 5.61 12.43 9.36
C THR A 101 5.92 13.82 9.93
N ALA A 102 7.18 14.15 10.23
CA ALA A 102 7.56 15.47 10.76
C ALA A 102 7.11 16.62 9.83
N TYR A 103 7.21 16.42 8.51
CA TYR A 103 6.83 17.40 7.50
C TYR A 103 5.32 17.51 7.27
N VAL A 104 4.52 16.59 7.83
CA VAL A 104 3.06 16.56 7.64
C VAL A 104 2.35 16.60 9.00
N THR A 105 2.14 15.45 9.65
CA THR A 105 1.43 15.36 10.94
C THR A 105 2.19 15.99 12.09
N GLY A 106 3.52 16.09 12.00
CA GLY A 106 4.34 16.92 12.88
C GLY A 106 3.94 18.40 12.89
N GLY A 107 3.21 18.86 11.88
CA GLY A 107 2.55 20.17 11.83
C GLY A 107 1.58 20.45 12.99
N MET A 108 1.03 19.39 13.61
CA MET A 108 0.22 19.50 14.84
C MET A 108 1.06 19.94 16.04
N SER A 109 2.33 19.54 16.11
CA SER A 109 3.26 19.93 17.18
C SER A 109 3.77 21.36 17.00
N ALA A 110 4.20 21.69 15.78
CA ALA A 110 4.79 22.98 15.44
C ALA A 110 4.63 23.28 13.94
N TYR A 111 4.69 24.55 13.57
CA TYR A 111 4.69 24.98 12.17
C TYR A 111 5.89 25.90 11.91
N GLY A 112 7.03 25.29 11.56
CA GLY A 112 8.33 25.97 11.52
C GLY A 112 9.49 24.99 11.32
N GLY A 113 10.50 25.37 10.53
CA GLY A 113 11.58 24.45 10.18
C GLY A 113 11.04 23.26 9.38
N ILE A 114 11.37 22.04 9.79
CA ILE A 114 10.84 20.82 9.14
C ILE A 114 9.37 20.57 9.49
N TRP A 115 8.90 21.05 10.64
CA TRP A 115 7.58 20.73 11.17
C TRP A 115 6.47 21.35 10.31
N GLY A 116 5.71 20.49 9.63
CA GLY A 116 4.67 20.90 8.67
C GLY A 116 5.20 21.38 7.31
N GLY A 117 6.47 21.16 7.00
CA GLY A 117 7.13 21.68 5.79
C GLY A 117 6.57 21.19 4.45
N TYR A 118 5.84 20.07 4.42
CA TYR A 118 5.15 19.61 3.21
C TYR A 118 3.70 20.11 3.11
N LEU A 119 3.12 20.65 4.17
CA LEU A 119 1.70 21.03 4.17
C LEU A 119 1.34 22.08 3.10
N PRO A 120 2.15 23.15 2.86
CA PRO A 120 1.87 24.07 1.76
C PRO A 120 1.99 23.42 0.39
N ILE A 121 2.92 22.49 0.21
CA ILE A 121 3.15 21.78 -1.05
C ILE A 121 1.95 20.88 -1.35
N ILE A 122 1.53 20.08 -0.36
CA ILE A 122 0.35 19.22 -0.45
C ILE A 122 -0.90 20.06 -0.72
N ASN A 123 -1.09 21.16 0.02
CA ASN A 123 -2.25 22.03 -0.15
C ASN A 123 -2.31 22.65 -1.56
N ALA A 124 -1.19 23.18 -2.07
CA ALA A 124 -1.14 23.79 -3.40
C ALA A 124 -1.31 22.80 -4.56
N LEU A 125 -1.01 21.51 -4.34
CA LEU A 125 -1.06 20.46 -5.36
C LEU A 125 -2.19 19.44 -5.12
N ARG A 126 -3.05 19.67 -4.12
CA ARG A 126 -4.04 18.68 -3.62
C ARG A 126 -4.94 18.09 -4.69
N ASP A 127 -5.33 18.88 -5.68
CA ASP A 127 -6.19 18.43 -6.78
C ASP A 127 -5.43 17.50 -7.76
N SER A 128 -4.12 17.74 -7.90
CA SER A 128 -3.25 17.01 -8.82
C SER A 128 -2.71 15.70 -8.23
N ILE A 129 -2.45 15.66 -6.92
CA ILE A 129 -1.93 14.47 -6.22
C ILE A 129 -2.83 13.26 -6.49
N ASP A 130 -2.21 12.18 -6.96
CA ASP A 130 -2.84 10.87 -7.17
C ASP A 130 -2.68 9.97 -5.93
N LEU A 131 -1.56 10.08 -5.23
CA LEU A 131 -1.31 9.33 -4.00
C LEU A 131 -0.34 10.04 -3.05
N LEU A 132 -0.74 10.16 -1.79
CA LEU A 132 0.12 10.56 -0.67
C LEU A 132 0.34 9.32 0.21
N HIS A 133 1.59 8.89 0.31
CA HIS A 133 2.00 7.77 1.15
C HIS A 133 3.08 8.24 2.12
N MET A 134 2.62 8.88 3.19
CA MET A 134 3.48 9.38 4.26
C MET A 134 4.28 8.23 4.87
N GLN A 135 5.57 8.47 5.12
CA GLN A 135 6.46 7.47 5.69
C GLN A 135 6.18 7.31 7.19
N LEU A 136 5.56 6.19 7.59
CA LEU A 136 5.18 5.90 8.99
C LEU A 136 6.31 5.18 9.76
N TYR A 137 7.55 5.50 9.42
CA TYR A 137 8.77 4.90 9.95
C TYR A 137 9.87 5.96 10.07
N ASN A 138 10.95 5.66 10.80
CA ASN A 138 11.99 6.63 11.16
C ASN A 138 11.46 7.94 11.80
N SER A 139 10.25 7.88 12.37
CA SER A 139 9.44 9.01 12.82
C SER A 139 9.57 9.30 14.33
N GLY A 140 9.78 8.25 15.13
CA GLY A 140 9.62 8.34 16.58
C GLY A 140 8.14 8.35 16.99
N SER A 141 7.61 9.52 17.34
CA SER A 141 6.22 9.66 17.81
C SER A 141 5.58 10.96 17.32
N MET A 142 4.26 10.93 17.10
CA MET A 142 3.47 12.05 16.59
C MET A 142 2.13 12.16 17.31
N TYR A 143 1.53 13.36 17.33
CA TYR A 143 0.16 13.55 17.80
C TYR A 143 -0.85 12.94 16.82
N GLY A 144 -1.87 12.27 17.35
CA GLY A 144 -3.13 12.04 16.64
C GLY A 144 -4.00 13.31 16.66
N ILE A 145 -5.05 13.33 15.85
CA ILE A 145 -6.03 14.44 15.83
C ILE A 145 -6.84 14.56 17.12
N ASP A 146 -6.79 13.53 17.97
CA ASP A 146 -7.33 13.49 19.33
C ASP A 146 -6.39 14.13 20.37
N GLY A 147 -5.20 14.59 19.95
CA GLY A 147 -4.19 15.21 20.82
C GLY A 147 -3.35 14.22 21.63
N VAL A 148 -3.51 12.91 21.42
CA VAL A 148 -2.69 11.87 22.08
C VAL A 148 -1.43 11.61 21.26
N ILE A 149 -0.31 11.32 21.94
CA ILE A 149 0.95 10.95 21.28
C ILE A 149 0.97 9.45 21.01
N TYR A 150 1.24 9.08 19.76
CA TYR A 150 1.41 7.71 19.31
C TYR A 150 2.85 7.49 18.84
N THR A 151 3.46 6.40 19.27
CA THR A 151 4.82 6.00 18.86
C THR A 151 4.73 5.06 17.65
N GLN A 152 5.63 5.20 16.68
CA GLN A 152 5.72 4.33 15.51
C GLN A 152 5.85 2.84 15.85
N GLY A 153 5.56 1.97 14.87
CA GLY A 153 5.76 0.52 15.02
C GLY A 153 4.57 -0.25 15.61
N ASN A 154 3.36 0.32 15.59
CA ASN A 154 2.14 -0.37 16.02
C ASN A 154 0.90 0.12 15.25
N ALA A 155 -0.23 -0.56 15.45
CA ALA A 155 -1.49 -0.26 14.79
C ALA A 155 -2.02 1.15 15.12
N ASP A 156 -1.92 1.61 16.37
CA ASP A 156 -2.44 2.93 16.75
C ASP A 156 -1.75 4.05 15.97
N PHE A 157 -0.43 3.97 15.80
CA PHE A 157 0.30 4.93 14.99
C PHE A 157 -0.13 4.93 13.52
N ILE A 158 -0.31 3.74 12.93
CA ILE A 158 -0.80 3.61 11.55
C ILE A 158 -2.16 4.29 11.41
N VAL A 159 -3.10 3.98 12.31
CA VAL A 159 -4.47 4.48 12.25
C VAL A 159 -4.51 5.99 12.50
N ALA A 160 -3.87 6.48 13.56
CA ALA A 160 -3.88 7.89 13.93
C ALA A 160 -3.25 8.78 12.86
N MET A 161 -2.09 8.39 12.32
CA MET A 161 -1.40 9.17 11.29
C MET A 161 -2.15 9.17 9.96
N THR A 162 -2.74 8.05 9.58
CA THR A 162 -3.51 7.93 8.34
C THR A 162 -4.78 8.76 8.41
N GLU A 163 -5.54 8.66 9.51
CA GLU A 163 -6.76 9.45 9.68
C GLU A 163 -6.48 10.95 9.76
N ALA A 164 -5.37 11.36 10.40
CA ALA A 164 -4.98 12.78 10.45
C ALA A 164 -4.84 13.40 9.06
N VAL A 165 -4.20 12.70 8.11
CA VAL A 165 -4.03 13.19 6.74
C VAL A 165 -5.36 13.20 5.96
N ILE A 166 -6.30 12.30 6.29
CA ILE A 166 -7.60 12.24 5.63
C ILE A 166 -8.55 13.33 6.14
N GLN A 167 -8.64 13.52 7.45
CA GLN A 167 -9.54 14.50 8.08
C GLN A 167 -8.98 15.93 8.02
N GLY A 168 -7.67 16.07 8.07
CA GLY A 168 -7.02 17.35 8.31
C GLY A 168 -6.93 17.68 9.80
N PHE A 169 -6.18 18.74 10.10
CA PHE A 169 -5.84 19.10 11.48
C PHE A 169 -5.42 20.56 11.59
N GLN A 170 -5.47 21.08 12.82
CA GLN A 170 -4.99 22.43 13.14
C GLN A 170 -3.46 22.46 13.23
N THR A 171 -2.85 23.52 12.70
CA THR A 171 -1.42 23.82 12.86
C THR A 171 -1.22 25.27 13.30
N GLY A 172 0.02 25.64 13.64
CA GLY A 172 0.40 27.05 13.82
C GLY A 172 0.28 27.90 12.55
N GLY A 173 0.28 27.28 11.37
CA GLY A 173 0.13 27.94 10.06
C GLY A 173 -1.30 27.95 9.52
N GLY A 174 -2.30 27.62 10.35
CA GLY A 174 -3.71 27.49 9.95
C GLY A 174 -4.17 26.03 9.83
N PHE A 175 -5.45 25.85 9.48
CA PHE A 175 -6.03 24.51 9.31
C PHE A 175 -5.53 23.87 8.01
N PHE A 176 -4.97 22.66 8.11
CA PHE A 176 -4.67 21.83 6.94
C PHE A 176 -5.92 21.04 6.57
N GLN A 177 -6.46 21.28 5.38
CA GLN A 177 -7.58 20.50 4.87
C GLN A 177 -7.08 19.13 4.41
N GLY A 178 -7.68 18.07 4.94
CA GLY A 178 -7.32 16.70 4.59
C GLY A 178 -7.56 16.34 3.12
N LEU A 179 -7.05 15.17 2.74
CA LEU A 179 -7.22 14.59 1.41
C LEU A 179 -8.30 13.48 1.42
N PRO A 180 -9.06 13.31 0.33
CA PRO A 180 -9.91 12.14 0.18
C PRO A 180 -9.11 10.83 0.37
N ALA A 181 -9.70 9.84 1.05
CA ALA A 181 -9.01 8.60 1.39
C ALA A 181 -8.50 7.81 0.18
N TYR A 182 -9.18 7.87 -0.98
CA TYR A 182 -8.69 7.30 -2.24
C TYR A 182 -7.38 7.93 -2.77
N LYS A 183 -6.89 9.00 -2.16
CA LYS A 183 -5.57 9.61 -2.42
C LYS A 183 -4.53 9.28 -1.34
N VAL A 184 -4.86 8.47 -0.33
CA VAL A 184 -3.97 8.20 0.82
C VAL A 184 -3.63 6.70 0.87
N ALA A 185 -2.35 6.40 1.07
CA ALA A 185 -1.85 5.05 1.29
C ALA A 185 -0.94 4.98 2.52
N VAL A 186 -0.86 3.80 3.13
CA VAL A 186 -0.04 3.55 4.33
C VAL A 186 1.40 3.22 3.90
N GLY A 187 2.37 4.08 4.24
CA GLY A 187 3.79 3.90 3.92
C GLY A 187 4.57 3.22 5.06
N LEU A 188 5.09 2.02 4.85
CA LEU A 188 5.80 1.23 5.88
C LEU A 188 7.05 0.53 5.33
N PRO A 189 8.07 0.25 6.16
CA PRO A 189 9.23 -0.52 5.72
C PRO A 189 8.82 -1.98 5.49
N ALA A 190 9.44 -2.63 4.50
CA ALA A 190 9.12 -4.02 4.14
C ALA A 190 9.46 -5.00 5.27
N CYS A 191 10.51 -4.72 6.05
CA CYS A 191 10.93 -5.46 7.23
C CYS A 191 11.71 -4.57 8.20
N GLY A 192 12.09 -5.14 9.35
CA GLY A 192 12.89 -4.46 10.37
C GLY A 192 14.24 -3.90 9.89
N ASN A 193 14.86 -4.49 8.85
CA ASN A 193 16.14 -4.03 8.32
C ASN A 193 16.02 -2.85 7.35
N ALA A 194 14.82 -2.57 6.84
CA ALA A 194 14.62 -1.54 5.83
C ALA A 194 14.55 -0.12 6.42
N ALA A 195 14.43 0.02 7.75
CA ALA A 195 14.36 1.29 8.45
C ALA A 195 15.03 1.21 9.83
N GLY A 196 15.42 2.36 10.40
CA GLY A 196 15.93 2.46 11.77
C GLY A 196 14.86 2.24 12.84
N GLY A 197 13.58 2.33 12.48
CA GLY A 197 12.45 1.92 13.31
C GLY A 197 11.11 2.13 12.60
N GLY A 198 10.03 1.56 13.16
CA GLY A 198 8.67 1.69 12.61
C GLY A 198 8.18 0.51 11.78
N PHE A 199 8.96 -0.59 11.69
CA PHE A 199 8.45 -1.85 11.16
C PHE A 199 7.28 -2.39 11.99
N VAL A 200 6.29 -2.96 11.29
CA VAL A 200 5.09 -3.54 11.85
C VAL A 200 4.81 -4.86 11.13
N ASN A 201 4.55 -5.94 11.87
CA ASN A 201 4.24 -7.24 11.29
C ASN A 201 2.91 -7.24 10.53
N ASP A 202 2.74 -8.20 9.61
CA ASP A 202 1.61 -8.24 8.68
C ASP A 202 0.24 -8.28 9.33
N ALA A 203 0.09 -9.08 10.38
CA ALA A 203 -1.18 -9.22 11.08
C ALA A 203 -1.61 -7.88 11.69
N THR A 204 -0.67 -7.15 12.28
CA THR A 204 -0.92 -5.82 12.83
C THR A 204 -1.21 -4.80 11.73
N VAL A 205 -0.49 -4.85 10.60
CA VAL A 205 -0.76 -3.98 9.44
C VAL A 205 -2.16 -4.23 8.88
N LYS A 206 -2.52 -5.50 8.67
CA LYS A 206 -3.84 -5.91 8.21
C LYS A 206 -4.93 -5.43 9.15
N ASN A 207 -4.79 -5.67 10.46
CA ASN A 207 -5.77 -5.24 11.45
C ASN A 207 -5.93 -3.70 11.48
N ALA A 208 -4.83 -2.95 11.34
CA ALA A 208 -4.87 -1.49 11.24
C ALA A 208 -5.63 -1.02 10.00
N ILE A 209 -5.31 -1.57 8.83
CA ILE A 209 -5.95 -1.16 7.56
C ILE A 209 -7.41 -1.62 7.49
N ASP A 210 -7.74 -2.83 7.96
CA ASP A 210 -9.12 -3.29 8.04
C ASP A 210 -9.95 -2.40 8.95
N TYR A 211 -9.40 -1.96 10.09
CA TYR A 211 -10.08 -1.00 10.95
C TYR A 211 -10.29 0.36 10.27
N ILE A 212 -9.27 0.93 9.62
CA ILE A 212 -9.38 2.18 8.84
C ILE A 212 -10.50 2.05 7.79
N ARG A 213 -10.59 0.92 7.11
CA ARG A 213 -11.58 0.66 6.05
C ARG A 213 -12.96 0.24 6.56
N GLY A 214 -13.13 0.03 7.87
CA GLY A 214 -14.39 -0.41 8.47
C GLY A 214 -14.67 -1.92 8.35
N ASN A 215 -13.67 -2.72 8.01
CA ASN A 215 -13.76 -4.17 7.81
C ASN A 215 -13.31 -4.99 9.03
N GLY A 216 -12.79 -4.34 10.08
CA GLY A 216 -12.21 -5.01 11.24
C GLY A 216 -12.48 -4.27 12.56
N PRO A 217 -12.28 -4.94 13.70
CA PRO A 217 -12.41 -4.33 15.01
C PRO A 217 -11.27 -3.34 15.28
N LYS A 218 -11.46 -2.49 16.29
CA LYS A 218 -10.42 -1.57 16.76
C LYS A 218 -9.17 -2.36 17.24
N PRO A 219 -7.98 -2.15 16.63
CA PRO A 219 -6.78 -2.95 16.90
C PRO A 219 -5.93 -2.41 18.06
N GLY A 220 -6.28 -1.24 18.60
CA GLY A 220 -5.53 -0.56 19.65
C GLY A 220 -6.38 0.44 20.43
N LEU A 221 -5.76 1.49 20.95
CA LEU A 221 -6.42 2.52 21.76
C LEU A 221 -7.09 3.60 20.89
N TYR A 222 -6.47 3.99 19.78
CA TYR A 222 -6.92 5.08 18.91
C TYR A 222 -8.29 4.76 18.29
N THR A 223 -9.22 5.70 18.41
CA THR A 223 -10.60 5.53 17.95
C THR A 223 -10.85 6.39 16.73
N LEU A 224 -11.21 5.75 15.61
CA LEU A 224 -11.51 6.45 14.36
C LEU A 224 -12.72 7.37 14.53
N THR A 225 -12.66 8.53 13.89
CA THR A 225 -13.80 9.44 13.77
C THR A 225 -14.76 8.99 12.66
N ASN A 226 -14.25 8.31 11.63
CA ASN A 226 -15.03 7.72 10.55
C ASN A 226 -14.28 6.53 9.92
N THR A 227 -14.97 5.70 9.15
CA THR A 227 -14.36 4.66 8.32
C THR A 227 -14.09 5.18 6.91
N TYR A 228 -13.03 4.68 6.27
CA TYR A 228 -12.55 5.11 4.95
C TYR A 228 -12.39 3.90 4.00
N PRO A 229 -13.50 3.33 3.48
CA PRO A 229 -13.47 2.09 2.71
C PRO A 229 -12.64 2.18 1.42
N ASP A 230 -12.52 3.38 0.85
CA ASP A 230 -11.81 3.70 -0.38
C ASP A 230 -10.33 4.09 -0.16
N LEU A 231 -9.77 3.86 1.03
CA LEU A 231 -8.32 4.01 1.27
C LEU A 231 -7.52 3.34 0.16
N ARG A 232 -6.55 4.06 -0.42
CA ARG A 232 -5.98 3.70 -1.72
C ARG A 232 -5.10 2.46 -1.70
N GLY A 233 -4.36 2.22 -0.61
CA GLY A 233 -3.42 1.09 -0.58
C GLY A 233 -2.29 1.23 0.42
N MET A 234 -1.17 0.61 0.07
CA MET A 234 0.07 0.58 0.83
C MET A 234 1.25 1.01 -0.06
N MET A 235 2.28 1.54 0.57
CA MET A 235 3.59 1.82 -0.02
C MET A 235 4.65 1.15 0.86
N THR A 236 5.70 0.61 0.26
CA THR A 236 6.82 0.09 1.02
C THR A 236 8.18 0.58 0.56
N TRP A 237 9.03 0.86 1.54
CA TRP A 237 10.48 0.85 1.37
C TRP A 237 11.01 -0.54 1.75
N SER A 238 11.36 -1.40 0.80
CA SER A 238 11.29 -1.24 -0.65
C SER A 238 11.04 -2.58 -1.35
N ILE A 239 10.77 -2.55 -2.65
CA ILE A 239 10.67 -3.78 -3.47
C ILE A 239 11.92 -4.66 -3.30
N ASN A 240 13.11 -4.06 -3.24
CA ASN A 240 14.36 -4.79 -3.08
C ASN A 240 14.48 -5.46 -1.71
N TRP A 241 14.03 -4.77 -0.65
CA TRP A 241 13.97 -5.35 0.68
C TRP A 241 12.96 -6.48 0.73
N ASP A 242 11.73 -6.26 0.23
CA ASP A 242 10.66 -7.27 0.22
C ASP A 242 11.08 -8.53 -0.57
N ALA A 243 11.90 -8.40 -1.61
CA ALA A 243 12.32 -9.53 -2.43
C ALA A 243 13.31 -10.49 -1.72
N VAL A 244 14.09 -10.03 -0.74
CA VAL A 244 15.14 -10.86 -0.12
C VAL A 244 14.60 -11.71 1.03
N SER A 245 15.02 -12.97 1.11
CA SER A 245 14.58 -13.91 2.16
C SER A 245 15.08 -13.56 3.57
N THR A 246 15.93 -12.54 3.71
CA THR A 246 16.42 -12.01 4.99
C THR A 246 15.55 -10.88 5.54
N CYS A 247 14.48 -10.52 4.83
CA CYS A 247 13.54 -9.46 5.16
C CYS A 247 12.17 -10.10 5.38
N GLU A 248 11.99 -10.75 6.53
CA GLU A 248 10.88 -11.70 6.78
C GLU A 248 10.91 -12.89 5.82
N SER A 249 9.94 -12.98 4.90
CA SER A 249 9.92 -13.93 3.80
C SER A 249 9.87 -13.18 2.46
N SER A 250 10.32 -13.83 1.38
CA SER A 250 10.36 -13.17 0.06
C SER A 250 8.95 -12.79 -0.39
N TYR A 251 8.76 -11.51 -0.73
CA TYR A 251 7.50 -10.88 -1.17
C TYR A 251 6.39 -10.83 -0.12
N ASN A 252 6.75 -10.92 1.16
CA ASN A 252 5.81 -10.94 2.27
C ASN A 252 4.90 -9.70 2.31
N TYR A 253 5.47 -8.51 2.11
CA TYR A 253 4.71 -7.26 2.10
C TYR A 253 3.74 -7.20 0.91
N ALA A 254 4.19 -7.62 -0.28
CA ALA A 254 3.34 -7.71 -1.46
C ALA A 254 2.19 -8.72 -1.28
N ILE A 255 2.45 -9.87 -0.65
CA ILE A 255 1.41 -10.85 -0.31
C ILE A 255 0.39 -10.24 0.66
N ASN A 256 0.85 -9.54 1.69
CA ASN A 256 -0.04 -8.88 2.65
C ASN A 256 -0.92 -7.81 1.96
N TYR A 257 -0.38 -7.05 1.00
CA TYR A 257 -1.17 -6.13 0.20
C TYR A 257 -2.31 -6.83 -0.55
N GLU A 258 -2.04 -7.95 -1.22
CA GLU A 258 -3.07 -8.73 -1.93
C GLU A 258 -4.12 -9.31 -0.96
N LEU A 259 -3.73 -9.71 0.25
CA LEU A 259 -4.68 -10.18 1.27
C LEU A 259 -5.62 -9.07 1.78
N ILE A 260 -5.16 -7.82 1.81
CA ILE A 260 -5.91 -6.67 2.32
C ILE A 260 -6.78 -6.03 1.23
N PHE A 261 -6.20 -5.82 0.04
CA PHE A 261 -6.83 -5.03 -1.05
C PHE A 261 -7.25 -5.87 -2.26
N GLY A 262 -6.77 -7.11 -2.36
CA GLY A 262 -7.18 -8.03 -3.41
C GLY A 262 -8.70 -8.21 -3.39
N THR A 263 -9.31 -8.19 -4.57
CA THR A 263 -10.74 -8.50 -4.69
C THR A 263 -10.93 -9.99 -4.42
N THR A 264 -11.80 -10.34 -3.47
CA THR A 264 -12.17 -11.73 -3.16
C THR A 264 -12.98 -12.41 -4.28
N THR A 265 -12.88 -11.94 -5.52
CA THR A 265 -13.60 -12.47 -6.69
C THR A 265 -12.73 -13.24 -7.67
N THR A 266 -11.44 -13.41 -7.38
CA THR A 266 -10.64 -14.49 -7.98
C THR A 266 -9.82 -15.13 -6.88
N VAL A 267 -9.99 -16.44 -6.69
CA VAL A 267 -8.92 -17.25 -6.12
C VAL A 267 -7.82 -17.22 -7.17
N SER A 268 -7.00 -16.16 -7.15
CA SER A 268 -5.71 -16.16 -7.83
C SER A 268 -4.86 -17.16 -7.07
N GLU A 269 -4.49 -18.20 -7.80
CA GLU A 269 -3.53 -19.21 -7.42
C GLU A 269 -2.38 -18.59 -6.61
N LEU A 270 -2.36 -18.89 -5.31
CA LEU A 270 -1.10 -18.94 -4.59
C LEU A 270 -0.21 -19.89 -5.39
N ASN A 271 0.99 -19.44 -5.74
CA ASN A 271 2.03 -20.27 -6.34
C ASN A 271 2.44 -21.38 -5.35
N ALA A 272 1.62 -22.42 -5.25
CA ALA A 272 1.86 -23.67 -4.57
C ALA A 272 2.34 -24.71 -5.60
N THR A 273 3.33 -24.35 -6.41
CA THR A 273 3.90 -25.28 -7.41
C THR A 273 4.61 -26.47 -6.79
N ASP A 274 4.78 -26.50 -5.47
CA ASP A 274 5.29 -27.69 -4.78
C ASP A 274 4.25 -28.46 -3.94
N TYR A 275 3.06 -27.90 -3.67
CA TYR A 275 2.05 -28.53 -2.79
C TYR A 275 0.58 -28.25 -3.15
N SER A 276 0.22 -28.11 -4.44
CA SER A 276 -1.18 -27.88 -4.83
C SER A 276 -1.96 -29.19 -5.10
N MET A 277 -3.26 -29.15 -4.79
CA MET A 277 -4.26 -30.13 -5.21
C MET A 277 -4.99 -29.58 -6.44
N GLN A 278 -4.99 -30.34 -7.54
CA GLN A 278 -5.74 -30.02 -8.76
C GLN A 278 -7.05 -30.82 -8.79
N ILE A 279 -8.16 -30.16 -9.16
CA ILE A 279 -9.48 -30.78 -9.25
C ILE A 279 -10.07 -30.48 -10.61
N PHE A 280 -10.34 -31.50 -11.43
CA PHE A 280 -10.79 -31.30 -12.80
C PHE A 280 -11.69 -32.44 -13.33
N PRO A 281 -12.65 -32.15 -14.24
CA PRO A 281 -13.12 -30.82 -14.58
C PRO A 281 -13.80 -30.15 -13.37
N ASN A 282 -13.72 -28.82 -13.27
CA ASN A 282 -14.40 -28.04 -12.24
C ASN A 282 -14.88 -26.70 -12.86
N PRO A 283 -16.19 -26.51 -13.09
CA PRO A 283 -17.30 -27.37 -12.69
C PRO A 283 -17.33 -28.76 -13.36
N SER A 284 -17.99 -29.74 -12.73
CA SER A 284 -18.16 -31.10 -13.22
C SER A 284 -19.65 -31.48 -13.37
N ASN A 285 -19.94 -32.45 -14.26
CA ASN A 285 -21.25 -33.08 -14.39
C ASN A 285 -21.44 -34.30 -13.48
N GLY A 286 -20.56 -34.45 -12.48
CA GLY A 286 -20.60 -35.48 -11.45
C GLY A 286 -19.31 -36.30 -11.38
N ASN A 287 -18.68 -36.56 -12.52
CA ASN A 287 -17.39 -37.25 -12.60
C ASN A 287 -16.22 -36.26 -12.62
N PHE A 288 -15.28 -36.39 -11.68
CA PHE A 288 -14.10 -35.55 -11.62
C PHE A 288 -12.88 -36.29 -11.04
N PHE A 289 -11.72 -35.68 -11.20
CA PHE A 289 -10.44 -36.16 -10.73
C PHE A 289 -9.86 -35.19 -9.71
N ILE A 290 -9.17 -35.75 -8.72
CA ILE A 290 -8.38 -35.04 -7.72
C ILE A 290 -6.94 -35.51 -7.88
N GLN A 291 -6.03 -34.60 -8.23
CA GLN A 291 -4.60 -34.87 -8.39
C GLN A 291 -3.78 -34.08 -7.35
N SER A 292 -2.83 -34.72 -6.68
CA SER A 292 -1.96 -34.07 -5.69
C SER A 292 -0.65 -34.84 -5.53
N LYS A 293 0.43 -34.12 -5.19
CA LYS A 293 1.69 -34.75 -4.78
C LYS A 293 1.64 -35.31 -3.35
N LEU A 294 0.59 -35.00 -2.58
CA LEU A 294 0.41 -35.47 -1.21
C LEU A 294 -0.01 -36.95 -1.21
N THR A 295 0.96 -37.85 -1.16
CA THR A 295 0.73 -39.29 -1.09
C THR A 295 0.44 -39.76 0.33
N THR A 296 -0.28 -40.88 0.48
CA THR A 296 -0.60 -41.50 1.78
C THR A 296 -1.48 -40.60 2.66
N ALA A 297 -2.53 -40.04 2.07
CA ALA A 297 -3.43 -39.11 2.73
C ALA A 297 -4.87 -39.62 2.83
N ASP A 298 -5.64 -39.12 3.80
CA ASP A 298 -7.09 -39.25 3.85
C ASP A 298 -7.71 -38.20 2.94
N LEU A 299 -8.55 -38.62 2.00
CA LEU A 299 -9.40 -37.73 1.21
C LEU A 299 -10.80 -37.71 1.82
N ILE A 300 -11.32 -36.52 2.11
CA ILE A 300 -12.67 -36.30 2.63
C ILE A 300 -13.36 -35.26 1.76
N ILE A 301 -14.60 -35.55 1.35
CA ILE A 301 -15.44 -34.60 0.62
C ILE A 301 -16.71 -34.38 1.43
N THR A 302 -17.05 -33.11 1.67
CA THR A 302 -18.27 -32.73 2.38
C THR A 302 -19.14 -31.81 1.53
N ASP A 303 -20.44 -31.79 1.80
CA ASP A 303 -21.30 -30.70 1.33
C ASP A 303 -21.07 -29.41 2.15
N ILE A 304 -21.75 -28.32 1.77
CA ILE A 304 -21.68 -27.02 2.47
C ILE A 304 -22.19 -27.06 3.91
N ALA A 305 -22.97 -28.07 4.29
CA ALA A 305 -23.46 -28.26 5.65
C ALA A 305 -22.48 -29.10 6.51
N GLY A 306 -21.34 -29.51 5.94
CA GLY A 306 -20.32 -30.32 6.60
C GLY A 306 -20.65 -31.81 6.65
N LYS A 307 -21.69 -32.28 5.94
CA LYS A 307 -22.00 -33.70 5.84
C LYS A 307 -20.99 -34.37 4.90
N ILE A 308 -20.38 -35.47 5.35
CA ILE A 308 -19.45 -36.26 4.55
C ILE A 308 -20.21 -36.97 3.42
N ILE A 309 -19.75 -36.75 2.19
CA ILE A 309 -20.29 -37.30 0.95
C ILE A 309 -19.40 -38.41 0.41
N TYR A 310 -18.08 -38.25 0.55
CA TYR A 310 -17.09 -39.21 0.11
C TYR A 310 -15.90 -39.25 1.07
N THR A 311 -15.31 -40.43 1.25
CA THR A 311 -14.06 -40.62 1.99
C THR A 311 -13.22 -41.68 1.29
N GLU A 312 -11.90 -41.48 1.23
CA GLU A 312 -10.94 -42.47 0.78
C GLU A 312 -9.74 -42.50 1.73
N GLN A 313 -9.29 -43.70 2.06
CA GLN A 313 -8.14 -43.93 2.91
C GLN A 313 -6.97 -44.35 2.03
N GLN A 314 -5.80 -43.72 2.20
CA GLN A 314 -4.60 -43.95 1.37
C GLN A 314 -4.71 -43.44 -0.08
N TYR A 315 -5.10 -42.17 -0.24
CA TYR A 315 -4.93 -41.46 -1.49
C TYR A 315 -3.45 -41.48 -1.94
N THR A 316 -3.20 -41.76 -3.22
CA THR A 316 -1.85 -41.80 -3.78
C THR A 316 -1.51 -40.49 -4.49
N ASP A 317 -2.00 -40.29 -5.71
CA ASP A 317 -1.53 -39.26 -6.64
C ASP A 317 -2.65 -38.75 -7.55
N LEU A 318 -3.60 -39.62 -7.91
CA LEU A 318 -4.79 -39.31 -8.69
C LEU A 318 -5.97 -40.17 -8.21
N GLN A 319 -7.08 -39.53 -7.85
CA GLN A 319 -8.34 -40.20 -7.49
C GLN A 319 -9.46 -39.74 -8.41
N GLN A 320 -10.21 -40.68 -8.96
CA GLN A 320 -11.48 -40.39 -9.63
C GLN A 320 -12.62 -40.47 -8.62
N VAL A 321 -13.55 -39.51 -8.69
CA VAL A 321 -14.71 -39.41 -7.81
C VAL A 321 -15.96 -39.15 -8.65
N ASP A 322 -17.08 -39.77 -8.26
CA ASP A 322 -18.41 -39.54 -8.83
C ASP A 322 -19.37 -39.02 -7.74
N ILE A 323 -19.94 -37.83 -7.95
CA ILE A 323 -20.96 -37.22 -7.10
C ILE A 323 -22.15 -36.83 -7.98
N THR A 324 -23.31 -37.43 -7.71
CA THR A 324 -24.46 -37.30 -8.61
C THR A 324 -25.30 -36.05 -8.40
N GLU A 325 -25.26 -35.47 -7.20
CA GLU A 325 -26.13 -34.36 -6.81
C GLU A 325 -25.50 -33.01 -7.21
N PRO A 326 -26.27 -32.09 -7.82
CA PRO A 326 -25.79 -30.73 -8.06
C PRO A 326 -25.54 -30.00 -6.75
N GLY A 327 -24.43 -29.26 -6.67
CA GLY A 327 -24.06 -28.57 -5.45
C GLY A 327 -22.61 -28.14 -5.40
N ILE A 328 -22.24 -27.52 -4.28
CA ILE A 328 -20.86 -27.16 -3.97
C ILE A 328 -20.37 -28.14 -2.90
N TYR A 329 -19.20 -28.73 -3.15
CA TYR A 329 -18.56 -29.63 -2.22
C TYR A 329 -17.16 -29.13 -1.87
N LEU A 330 -16.78 -29.34 -0.61
CA LEU A 330 -15.46 -29.03 -0.08
C LEU A 330 -14.64 -30.31 -0.05
N ILE A 331 -13.41 -30.24 -0.51
CA ILE A 331 -12.48 -31.37 -0.58
C ILE A 331 -11.34 -31.09 0.38
N GLN A 332 -11.00 -32.07 1.21
CA GLN A 332 -9.86 -32.04 2.10
C GLN A 332 -9.00 -33.28 1.91
N LEU A 333 -7.70 -33.08 1.80
CA LEU A 333 -6.71 -34.15 1.74
C LEU A 333 -5.72 -33.95 2.88
N ARG A 334 -5.54 -34.94 3.76
CA ARG A 334 -4.73 -34.79 4.99
C ARG A 334 -3.83 -35.98 5.25
N ASN A 335 -2.58 -35.76 5.68
CA ASN A 335 -1.63 -36.84 6.02
C ASN A 335 -0.98 -36.67 7.40
N GLY A 336 -1.74 -36.32 8.45
CA GLY A 336 -1.23 -36.19 9.82
C GLY A 336 -0.30 -35.00 10.07
N SER A 337 0.45 -34.53 9.08
CA SER A 337 1.31 -33.32 9.11
C SER A 337 0.80 -32.20 8.21
N GLU A 338 0.13 -32.51 7.11
CA GLU A 338 -0.30 -31.53 6.11
C GLU A 338 -1.79 -31.67 5.80
N VAL A 339 -2.42 -30.56 5.41
CA VAL A 339 -3.83 -30.51 4.99
C VAL A 339 -3.95 -29.63 3.75
N LEU A 340 -4.40 -30.20 2.64
CA LEU A 340 -4.75 -29.50 1.40
C LEU A 340 -6.27 -29.39 1.30
N ASN A 341 -6.75 -28.22 0.87
CA ASN A 341 -8.18 -27.97 0.72
C ASN A 341 -8.48 -27.56 -0.73
N GLY A 342 -9.64 -27.98 -1.22
CA GLY A 342 -10.14 -27.64 -2.55
C GLY A 342 -11.66 -27.55 -2.56
N LYS A 343 -12.22 -27.14 -3.70
CA LYS A 343 -13.67 -27.06 -3.91
C LYS A 343 -14.03 -27.62 -5.27
N ILE A 344 -15.19 -28.26 -5.39
CA ILE A 344 -15.77 -28.72 -6.65
C ILE A 344 -17.22 -28.27 -6.76
N ILE A 345 -17.61 -27.82 -7.94
CA ILE A 345 -19.00 -27.46 -8.27
C ILE A 345 -19.56 -28.55 -9.19
N ILE A 346 -20.66 -29.18 -8.80
CA ILE A 346 -21.39 -30.14 -9.64
C ILE A 346 -22.63 -29.43 -10.24
N THR A 347 -22.73 -29.39 -11.57
CA THR A 347 -23.69 -28.53 -12.29
C THR A 347 -24.58 -29.30 -13.28
N LYS A 348 -24.88 -30.57 -13.03
CA LYS A 348 -25.61 -31.46 -13.96
C LYS A 348 -26.73 -30.78 -14.77
#